data_AF-A0A937VLB1-F1
#
_entry.id   AF-A0A937VLB1-F1
#
_cell.length_a   1.000
_cell.length_b   1.000
_cell.length_c   1.000
_cell.angle_alpha   90.00
_cell.angle_beta   90.00
_cell.angle_gamma   90.00
#
_symmetry.space_group_name_H-M   'P 1'
#
loop_
_entity.id
_entity.type
_entity.pdbx_description
1 polymer ?
#
loop_
_entity_poly.entity_id
_entity_poly.type
_entity_poly.pdbx_seq_one_letter_code
_entity_poly.pdbx_strand_id
1 'polypeptide(L)'
;MRQLVLASRSPQRRAILTQLGIPFRVLPSAHPEEVVAGDPVATAERNAAGKAAEVLRRGAAAHNDLVLGVDTIVVVDGAILGKAVDEDEARRFL
;
A
#
# COMPACT_ATOMS: atom_id res chain seq x y z
N MET A 1 -23.40 -2.07 -9.43
CA MET A 1 -22.55 -3.25 -9.18
C MET A 1 -21.40 -2.81 -8.27
N ARG A 2 -20.98 -3.66 -7.33
CA ARG A 2 -19.84 -3.39 -6.43
C ARG A 2 -18.54 -3.48 -7.25
N GLN A 3 -17.68 -2.45 -7.25
CA GLN A 3 -16.37 -2.50 -7.90
C GLN A 3 -15.23 -2.43 -6.90
N LEU A 4 -14.13 -3.14 -7.18
CA LEU A 4 -12.91 -3.08 -6.39
C LEU A 4 -12.03 -1.91 -6.85
N VAL A 5 -11.50 -1.16 -5.89
CA VAL A 5 -10.61 -0.02 -6.08
C VAL A 5 -9.29 -0.33 -5.40
N LEU A 6 -8.22 -0.41 -6.17
CA LEU A 6 -6.87 -0.57 -5.64
C LEU A 6 -6.28 0.81 -5.28
N ALA A 7 -6.02 1.03 -3.99
CA ALA A 7 -5.46 2.27 -3.45
C ALA A 7 -3.92 2.35 -3.55
N SER A 8 -3.32 1.77 -4.61
CA SER A 8 -1.87 1.59 -4.73
C SER A 8 -1.33 2.05 -6.08
N ARG A 9 -0.10 2.61 -6.08
CA ARG A 9 0.67 2.91 -7.30
C ARG A 9 1.53 1.74 -7.78
N SER A 10 1.64 0.66 -7.01
CA SER A 10 2.59 -0.42 -7.30
C SER A 10 2.19 -1.19 -8.56
N PRO A 11 3.08 -1.30 -9.56
CA PRO A 11 2.83 -2.13 -10.74
C PRO A 11 2.67 -3.61 -10.37
N GLN A 12 3.41 -4.09 -9.35
CA GLN A 12 3.33 -5.47 -8.87
C GLN A 12 1.95 -5.80 -8.28
N ARG A 13 1.36 -4.90 -7.47
CA ARG A 13 0.03 -5.13 -6.87
C ARG A 13 -1.08 -5.20 -7.93
N ARG A 14 -0.99 -4.38 -8.99
CA ARG A 14 -1.89 -4.48 -10.14
C ARG A 14 -1.73 -5.83 -10.85
N ALA A 15 -0.47 -6.25 -11.09
CA ALA A 15 -0.19 -7.51 -11.77
C ALA A 15 -0.79 -8.71 -11.03
N ILE A 16 -0.68 -8.75 -9.70
CA ILE A 16 -1.29 -9.80 -8.87
C ILE A 16 -2.81 -9.87 -9.06
N LEU A 17 -3.52 -8.74 -8.92
CA LEU A 17 -4.98 -8.74 -9.09
C LEU A 17 -5.41 -9.12 -10.51
N THR A 18 -4.66 -8.68 -11.53
CA THR A 18 -4.89 -9.06 -12.93
C THR A 18 -4.68 -10.57 -13.13
N GLN A 19 -3.61 -11.15 -12.59
CA GLN A 19 -3.34 -12.59 -12.67
C GLN A 19 -4.43 -13.43 -12.00
N LEU A 20 -5.02 -12.91 -10.92
CA LEU A 20 -6.15 -13.53 -10.23
C LEU A 20 -7.49 -13.34 -10.97
N GLY A 21 -7.53 -12.60 -12.08
CA GLY A 21 -8.75 -12.33 -12.84
C GLY A 21 -9.75 -11.44 -12.10
N ILE A 22 -9.31 -10.70 -11.08
CA ILE A 22 -10.17 -9.82 -10.28
C ILE A 22 -10.33 -8.50 -11.04
N PRO A 23 -11.54 -8.04 -11.39
CA PRO A 23 -11.73 -6.72 -11.99
C PRO A 23 -11.53 -5.61 -10.95
N PHE A 24 -10.71 -4.62 -11.27
CA PHE A 24 -10.46 -3.47 -10.39
C PHE A 24 -10.19 -2.19 -11.20
N ARG A 25 -10.34 -1.05 -10.52
CA ARG A 25 -9.80 0.24 -10.96
C ARG A 25 -8.70 0.70 -10.02
N VAL A 26 -7.79 1.54 -10.51
CA VAL A 26 -6.67 2.04 -9.72
C VAL A 26 -6.95 3.48 -9.30
N LEU A 27 -6.92 3.75 -8.00
CA LEU A 27 -6.99 5.10 -7.45
C LEU A 27 -5.87 5.27 -6.43
N PRO A 28 -4.68 5.76 -6.84
CA PRO A 28 -3.54 5.92 -5.94
C PRO A 28 -3.89 6.73 -4.69
N SER A 29 -3.53 6.21 -3.52
CA SER A 29 -3.66 6.97 -2.28
C SER A 29 -2.58 8.07 -2.17
N ALA A 30 -2.92 9.16 -1.49
CA ALA A 30 -2.01 10.21 -1.06
C ALA A 30 -1.71 10.15 0.46
N HIS A 31 -2.10 9.07 1.14
CA HIS A 31 -1.82 8.87 2.56
C HIS A 31 -0.31 8.84 2.83
N PRO A 32 0.22 9.66 3.76
CA PRO A 32 1.61 9.57 4.19
C PRO A 32 1.87 8.23 4.87
N GLU A 33 3.02 7.63 4.62
CA GLU A 33 3.44 6.41 5.32
C GLU A 33 4.06 6.79 6.67
N GLU A 34 3.64 6.10 7.73
CA GLU A 34 4.13 6.30 9.10
C GLU A 34 4.81 5.03 9.60
N VAL A 35 5.71 5.14 10.59
CA VAL A 35 6.26 4.01 11.32
C VAL A 35 5.66 3.99 12.72
N VAL A 36 5.03 2.87 13.08
CA VAL A 36 4.28 2.74 14.34
C VAL A 36 5.19 2.15 15.40
N ALA A 37 5.85 3.00 16.18
CA ALA A 37 6.67 2.60 17.34
C ALA A 37 7.71 1.49 17.06
N GLY A 38 8.16 1.36 15.82
CA GLY A 38 9.08 0.30 15.39
C GLY A 38 8.43 -1.09 15.22
N ASP A 39 7.11 -1.22 15.39
CA ASP A 39 6.38 -2.46 15.14
C ASP A 39 6.09 -2.61 13.63
N PRO A 40 6.71 -3.59 12.93
CA PRO A 40 6.54 -3.77 11.50
C PRO A 40 5.11 -4.13 11.10
N VAL A 41 4.41 -4.92 11.92
CA VAL A 41 3.06 -5.41 11.63
C VAL A 41 2.07 -4.26 11.80
N ALA A 42 2.11 -3.57 12.95
CA ALA A 42 1.25 -2.43 13.20
C ALA A 42 1.50 -1.29 12.19
N THR A 43 2.75 -1.14 11.75
CA THR A 43 3.11 -0.21 10.68
C THR A 43 2.41 -0.56 9.36
N ALA A 44 2.53 -1.81 8.90
CA ALA A 44 1.92 -2.25 7.66
C ALA A 44 0.39 -2.13 7.69
N GLU A 45 -0.24 -2.54 8.80
CA GLU A 45 -1.69 -2.46 8.98
C GLU A 45 -2.19 -1.01 8.98
N ARG A 46 -1.52 -0.11 9.72
CA ARG A 46 -1.92 1.31 9.79
C ARG A 46 -1.80 1.98 8.43
N ASN A 47 -0.69 1.77 7.73
CA ASN A 47 -0.46 2.36 6.42
C ASN A 47 -1.45 1.82 5.38
N ALA A 48 -1.74 0.51 5.40
CA ALA A 48 -2.71 -0.09 4.49
C ALA A 48 -4.12 0.46 4.74
N ALA A 49 -4.55 0.51 6.01
CA ALA A 49 -5.85 1.07 6.40
C ALA A 49 -5.97 2.55 6.04
N GLY A 50 -4.93 3.35 6.33
CA GLY A 50 -4.89 4.77 6.01
C GLY A 50 -4.97 5.05 4.51
N LYS A 51 -4.28 4.24 3.68
CA LYS A 51 -4.37 4.32 2.21
C LYS A 51 -5.79 4.09 1.70
N ALA A 52 -6.49 3.09 2.24
CA ALA A 52 -7.89 2.83 1.86
C ALA A 52 -8.83 3.95 2.35
N ALA A 53 -8.68 4.38 3.60
CA ALA A 53 -9.50 5.42 4.21
C ALA A 53 -9.35 6.78 3.50
N GLU A 54 -8.14 7.14 3.07
CA GLU A 54 -7.90 8.38 2.33
C GLU A 54 -8.64 8.40 0.98
N VAL A 55 -8.60 7.30 0.23
CA VAL A 55 -9.31 7.17 -1.06
C VAL A 55 -10.83 7.24 -0.87
N LEU A 56 -11.35 6.64 0.21
CA LEU A 56 -12.77 6.74 0.57
C LEU A 56 -13.16 8.19 0.91
N ARG A 57 -12.38 8.85 1.79
CA ARG A 57 -12.67 10.21 2.30
C ARG A 57 -12.65 11.26 1.20
N ARG A 58 -11.76 11.15 0.21
CA ARG A 58 -11.71 12.12 -0.90
C ARG A 58 -12.85 11.98 -1.91
N GLY A 59 -13.78 11.05 -1.71
CA GLY A 59 -14.97 10.87 -2.56
C GLY A 59 -14.66 10.35 -3.96
N ALA A 60 -13.45 9.82 -4.18
CA ALA A 60 -13.08 9.24 -5.47
C ALA A 60 -13.72 7.84 -5.67
N ALA A 61 -14.15 7.21 -4.58
CA ALA A 61 -14.90 5.95 -4.53
C ALA A 61 -16.41 6.19 -4.53
N ALA A 62 -17.18 5.41 -5.30
CA ALA A 62 -18.63 5.42 -5.20
C ALA A 62 -19.08 4.76 -3.89
N HIS A 63 -20.29 5.07 -3.41
CA HIS A 63 -20.82 4.58 -2.13
C HIS A 63 -20.80 3.04 -1.99
N ASN A 64 -20.90 2.31 -3.10
CA ASN A 64 -20.88 0.85 -3.14
C ASN A 64 -19.52 0.26 -3.54
N ASP A 65 -18.45 1.05 -3.66
CA ASP A 65 -17.12 0.50 -3.98
C ASP A 65 -16.46 -0.19 -2.79
N LEU A 66 -15.59 -1.15 -3.08
CA LEU A 66 -14.66 -1.74 -2.12
C LEU A 66 -13.28 -1.14 -2.35
N VAL A 67 -12.65 -0.58 -1.33
CA VAL A 67 -11.31 0.02 -1.44
C VAL A 67 -10.28 -0.88 -0.76
N LEU A 68 -9.26 -1.29 -1.52
CA LEU A 68 -8.16 -2.13 -1.07
C LEU A 68 -6.90 -1.27 -0.89
N GLY A 69 -6.54 -1.02 0.37
CA GLY A 69 -5.25 -0.48 0.77
C GLY A 69 -4.23 -1.58 1.00
N VAL A 70 -2.96 -1.31 0.68
CA VAL A 70 -1.87 -2.28 0.77
C VAL A 70 -0.61 -1.58 1.19
N ASP A 71 0.12 -2.19 2.12
CA ASP A 71 1.46 -1.76 2.55
C ASP A 71 2.45 -2.93 2.52
N THR A 72 3.74 -2.65 2.58
CA THR A 72 4.79 -3.67 2.57
C THR A 72 5.97 -3.16 3.38
N ILE A 73 6.35 -3.94 4.39
CA ILE A 73 7.48 -3.65 5.25
C ILE A 73 8.51 -4.77 5.07
N VAL A 74 9.78 -4.40 4.97
CA VAL A 74 10.92 -5.32 4.95
C VAL A 74 11.60 -5.21 6.30
N VAL A 75 11.91 -6.35 6.91
CA VAL A 75 12.61 -6.42 8.21
C VAL A 75 13.84 -7.29 8.04
N VAL A 76 15.00 -6.77 8.43
CA VAL A 76 16.28 -7.49 8.45
C VAL A 76 16.91 -7.29 9.81
N ASP A 77 17.32 -8.38 10.46
CA ASP A 77 17.92 -8.37 11.81
C ASP A 77 17.11 -7.56 12.86
N GLY A 78 15.78 -7.60 12.75
CA GLY A 78 14.87 -6.88 13.64
C GLY A 78 14.68 -5.39 13.34
N ALA A 79 15.35 -4.85 12.31
CA ALA A 79 15.20 -3.47 11.87
C ALA A 79 14.31 -3.37 10.62
N ILE A 80 13.40 -2.38 10.63
CA ILE A 80 12.61 -2.03 9.45
C ILE A 80 13.52 -1.34 8.42
N LEU A 81 13.58 -1.88 7.21
CA LEU A 81 14.19 -1.21 6.06
C LEU A 81 13.16 -0.31 5.39
N GLY A 82 13.47 0.98 5.33
CA GLY A 82 12.69 1.96 4.59
C GLY A 82 12.88 1.86 3.08
N LYS A 83 12.40 2.87 2.36
CA LYS A 83 12.80 3.06 0.96
C LYS A 83 14.23 3.59 0.94
N ALA A 84 15.09 2.95 0.16
CA ALA A 84 16.45 3.44 -0.04
C ALA A 84 16.40 4.87 -0.60
N VAL A 85 17.19 5.77 0.00
CA VAL A 85 17.27 7.17 -0.43
C VAL A 85 18.15 7.36 -1.66
N ASP A 86 19.11 6.45 -1.87
CA ASP A 86 20.06 6.45 -2.98
C ASP A 86 20.48 5.03 -3.40
N GLU A 87 21.25 4.94 -4.49
CA GLU A 87 21.73 3.66 -5.02
C GLU A 87 22.70 2.95 -4.07
N ASP A 88 23.50 3.68 -3.30
CA ASP A 88 24.46 3.09 -2.38
C ASP A 88 23.74 2.42 -1.20
N GLU A 89 22.68 3.06 -0.69
CA GLU A 89 21.79 2.47 0.30
C GLU A 89 21.03 1.28 -0.27
N ALA A 90 20.53 1.39 -1.50
CA ALA A 90 19.90 0.25 -2.16
C ALA A 90 20.85 -0.94 -2.28
N ARG A 91 22.14 -0.72 -2.59
CA ARG A 91 23.17 -1.77 -2.60
C ARG A 91 23.41 -2.35 -1.21
N ARG A 92 23.34 -1.55 -0.14
CA ARG A 92 23.46 -2.04 1.26
C ARG A 92 22.26 -2.89 1.69
N PHE A 93 21.10 -2.72 1.06
CA PHE A 93 19.90 -3.52 1.36
C PHE A 93 19.89 -4.91 0.68
N LEU A 94 20.79 -5.17 -0.27
CA LEU A 94 20.90 -6.42 -1.04
C LEU A 94 21.97 -7.36 -0.47
#